data_AF-A0A9P5VN42-F1
#
_entry.id   AF-A0A9P5VN42-F1
#
_cell.length_a   1.000
_cell.length_b   1.000
_cell.length_c   1.000
_cell.angle_alpha   90.00
_cell.angle_beta   90.00
_cell.angle_gamma   90.00
#
_symmetry.space_group_name_H-M   'P 1'
#
loop_
_entity.id
_entity.type
_entity.pdbx_description
1 polymer ?
#
loop_
_entity_poly.entity_id
_entity_poly.type
_entity_poly.pdbx_seq_one_letter_code
_entity_poly.pdbx_strand_id
1 'polypeptide(L)'
;MTLFHARTGRLRAWARRTIWGIIVAGSLSAVVIPIFLIYRREGDNARSVVEVGPQGVSHTGDFTHVVGSVASVDFEDKNFRVHFEFTPHGTLAGDDGVLASAISVSLFYTTRSVDVTMMYMQGATIDYPFDMYKSYFEILANKDREQLHRIAVSLTFLGMLQTVEFVPVVHLDPSDTYKISLQILTRRSPRTIGFSLFIVLIMWAISIAIGIIAIQVIRSHRISDEHILTLGITTLFVLPALRETQLGIPAIGCAADVLGFYWNMAIIAISSIMILMTSALRWKEPSIDHEINLIHQQHDMQTKLASEMALAEDEDDYDDDENPVEDRMKENPFYSETHSDTQGAGVYGMECLDEEEQSQLMVTGSRSKPQTFKGWINNTPAPG
;
A
#
# COMPACT_ATOMS: atom_id res chain seq x y z
N MET A 1 26.52 -12.22 -51.88
CA MET A 1 25.55 -11.12 -51.67
C MET A 1 24.45 -11.46 -50.65
N THR A 2 24.06 -12.72 -50.46
CA THR A 2 23.01 -13.16 -49.49
C THR A 2 23.39 -13.02 -48.02
N LEU A 3 24.67 -13.20 -47.66
CA LEU A 3 25.18 -13.03 -46.29
C LEU A 3 25.05 -11.59 -45.74
N PHE A 4 24.99 -10.58 -46.61
CA PHE A 4 24.85 -9.18 -46.19
C PHE A 4 23.38 -8.81 -45.85
N HIS A 5 22.40 -9.50 -46.43
CA HIS A 5 20.98 -9.27 -46.14
C HIS A 5 20.51 -9.91 -44.83
N ALA A 6 21.10 -11.03 -44.40
CA ALA A 6 20.78 -11.64 -43.11
C ALA A 6 21.25 -10.78 -41.92
N ARG A 7 22.33 -10.01 -42.08
CA ARG A 7 22.93 -9.20 -41.01
C ARG A 7 22.14 -7.92 -40.71
N THR A 8 21.48 -7.32 -41.70
CA THR A 8 20.71 -6.08 -41.54
C THR A 8 19.38 -6.28 -40.78
N GLY A 9 18.77 -7.46 -40.88
CA GLY A 9 17.53 -7.79 -40.17
C GLY A 9 17.69 -7.88 -38.65
N ARG A 10 18.75 -8.55 -38.17
CA ARG A 10 19.05 -8.64 -36.73
C ARG A 10 19.32 -7.27 -36.10
N LEU A 11 20.04 -6.41 -36.81
CA LEU A 11 20.34 -5.05 -36.37
C LEU A 11 19.09 -4.20 -36.19
N ARG A 12 18.13 -4.27 -37.14
CA ARG A 12 16.84 -3.57 -37.02
C ARG A 12 16.01 -4.09 -35.85
N ALA A 13 15.96 -5.41 -35.64
CA ALA A 13 15.23 -5.99 -34.53
C ALA A 13 15.81 -5.58 -33.17
N TRP A 14 17.14 -5.57 -33.04
CA TRP A 14 17.84 -5.13 -31.85
C TRP A 14 17.61 -3.63 -31.58
N ALA A 15 17.76 -2.80 -32.61
CA ALA A 15 17.52 -1.35 -32.51
C ALA A 15 16.08 -1.01 -32.05
N ARG A 16 15.07 -1.73 -32.54
CA ARG A 16 13.69 -1.51 -32.06
C ARG A 16 13.54 -1.86 -30.58
N ARG A 17 14.13 -2.97 -30.13
CA ARG A 17 14.06 -3.40 -28.71
C ARG A 17 14.75 -2.40 -27.80
N THR A 18 15.91 -1.88 -28.19
CA THR A 18 16.63 -0.87 -27.42
C THR A 18 15.86 0.46 -27.39
N ILE A 19 15.24 0.87 -28.49
CA ILE A 19 14.39 2.07 -28.53
C ILE A 19 13.21 1.94 -27.56
N TRP A 20 12.49 0.80 -27.58
CA TRP A 20 11.41 0.57 -26.61
C TRP A 20 11.90 0.57 -25.17
N GLY A 21 13.06 -0.05 -24.90
CA GLY A 21 13.68 -0.03 -23.58
C GLY A 21 14.00 1.40 -23.11
N ILE A 22 14.54 2.24 -23.99
CA ILE A 22 14.84 3.65 -23.68
C ILE A 22 13.55 4.45 -23.47
N ILE A 23 12.50 4.21 -24.25
CA ILE A 23 11.20 4.89 -24.07
C ILE A 23 10.60 4.54 -22.71
N VAL A 24 10.62 3.25 -22.32
CA VAL A 24 10.10 2.80 -21.02
C VAL A 24 10.96 3.31 -19.87
N ALA A 25 12.28 3.25 -19.98
CA ALA A 25 13.18 3.78 -18.96
C ALA A 25 13.07 5.31 -18.84
N GLY A 26 12.91 5.99 -19.97
CA GLY A 26 12.70 7.43 -20.05
C GLY A 26 11.37 7.85 -19.44
N SER A 27 10.28 7.12 -19.72
CA SER A 27 8.96 7.40 -19.13
C SER A 27 8.98 7.14 -17.62
N LEU A 28 9.60 6.05 -17.16
CA LEU A 28 9.76 5.75 -15.74
C LEU A 28 10.58 6.84 -15.04
N SER A 29 11.71 7.24 -15.62
CA SER A 29 12.59 8.28 -15.06
C SER A 29 11.88 9.64 -15.03
N ALA A 30 11.10 9.97 -16.05
CA ALA A 30 10.31 11.19 -16.12
C ALA A 30 9.22 11.27 -15.03
N VAL A 31 8.81 10.13 -14.46
CA VAL A 31 7.87 10.08 -13.33
C VAL A 31 8.61 10.08 -11.99
N VAL A 32 9.64 9.23 -11.85
CA VAL A 32 10.35 9.02 -10.59
C VAL A 32 11.14 10.26 -10.17
N ILE A 33 11.83 10.94 -11.10
CA ILE A 33 12.67 12.10 -10.78
C ILE A 33 11.85 13.27 -10.22
N PRO A 34 10.73 13.70 -10.84
CA PRO A 34 9.89 14.75 -10.27
C PRO A 34 9.33 14.38 -8.89
N ILE A 35 8.89 13.14 -8.69
CA ILE A 35 8.40 12.66 -7.39
C ILE A 35 9.50 12.78 -6.33
N PHE A 36 10.73 12.37 -6.66
CA PHE A 36 11.87 12.48 -5.76
C PHE A 36 12.25 13.94 -5.45
N LEU A 37 12.19 14.83 -6.44
CA LEU A 37 12.44 16.26 -6.24
C LEU A 37 11.36 16.91 -5.36
N ILE A 38 10.09 16.55 -5.55
CA ILE A 38 9.00 16.96 -4.67
C ILE A 38 9.26 16.43 -3.25
N TYR A 39 9.67 15.16 -3.11
CA TYR A 39 10.01 14.57 -1.82
C TYR A 39 11.13 15.34 -1.09
N ARG A 40 12.24 15.67 -1.78
CA ARG A 40 13.33 16.45 -1.16
C ARG A 40 12.89 17.84 -0.76
N ARG A 41 12.11 18.53 -1.61
CA ARG A 41 11.62 19.88 -1.32
C ARG A 41 10.67 19.90 -0.12
N GLU A 42 9.87 18.84 0.03
CA GLU A 42 8.87 18.75 1.08
C GLU A 42 9.46 18.38 2.45
N GLY A 43 10.57 17.64 2.48
CA GLY A 43 11.26 17.30 3.72
C GLY A 43 11.61 18.53 4.58
N ASP A 44 11.89 19.66 3.93
CA ASP A 44 12.23 20.92 4.60
C ASP A 44 10.97 21.75 4.98
N ASN A 45 9.82 21.53 4.31
CA ASN A 45 8.58 22.28 4.51
C ASN A 45 7.53 21.54 5.36
N ALA A 46 7.75 20.27 5.73
CA ALA A 46 6.76 19.40 6.37
C ALA A 46 6.34 19.82 7.79
N ARG A 47 6.78 20.98 8.29
CA ARG A 47 6.35 21.54 9.56
C ARG A 47 5.33 22.64 9.30
N SER A 48 4.05 22.29 9.31
CA SER A 48 2.99 23.27 9.46
C SER A 48 2.97 23.76 10.90
N VAL A 49 3.73 24.83 11.15
CA VAL A 49 3.72 25.55 12.42
C VAL A 49 3.04 26.88 12.15
N VAL A 50 1.92 27.11 12.81
CA VAL A 50 1.35 28.46 12.90
C VAL A 50 1.40 28.90 14.34
N GLU A 51 2.08 30.01 14.54
CA GLU A 51 2.21 30.69 15.81
C GLU A 51 1.43 31.99 15.76
N VAL A 52 0.48 32.11 16.67
CA VAL A 52 -0.33 33.30 16.88
C VAL A 52 0.07 33.87 18.22
N GLY A 53 0.73 35.04 18.17
CA GLY A 53 1.06 35.79 19.37
C GLY A 53 -0.19 36.19 20.19
N PRO A 54 -0.01 36.51 21.47
CA PRO A 54 -1.11 36.90 22.35
C PRO A 54 -1.87 38.10 21.77
N GLN A 55 -3.19 37.97 21.66
CA GLN A 55 -4.05 39.03 21.15
C GLN A 55 -4.55 39.92 22.30
N GLY A 56 -4.62 41.24 22.08
CA GLY A 56 -5.32 42.17 22.97
C GLY A 56 -4.59 42.61 24.25
N VAL A 57 -3.32 42.23 24.44
CA VAL A 57 -2.53 42.67 25.60
C VAL A 57 -1.12 43.05 25.18
N SER A 58 -0.55 44.07 25.82
CA SER A 58 0.91 44.27 25.81
C SER A 58 1.57 42.99 26.33
N HIS A 59 2.70 42.57 25.76
CA HIS A 59 3.44 41.33 26.06
C HIS A 59 3.77 41.07 27.55
N THR A 60 3.42 41.99 28.44
CA THR A 60 3.61 41.99 29.89
C THR A 60 2.37 41.58 30.70
N GLY A 61 1.24 41.26 30.07
CA GLY A 61 0.00 40.86 30.75
C GLY A 61 -0.15 39.35 30.98
N ASP A 62 -1.21 38.96 31.69
CA ASP A 62 -1.59 37.56 31.93
C ASP A 62 -2.16 36.93 30.65
N PHE A 63 -1.53 35.85 30.17
CA PHE A 63 -2.00 35.09 29.03
C PHE A 63 -1.75 33.59 29.21
N THR A 64 -2.45 32.77 28.44
CA THR A 64 -2.20 31.33 28.37
C THR A 64 -1.75 30.96 26.96
N HIS A 65 -0.60 30.32 26.86
CA HIS A 65 -0.10 29.75 25.61
C HIS A 65 -0.67 28.35 25.42
N VAL A 66 -1.26 28.10 24.27
CA VAL A 66 -1.92 26.84 23.92
C VAL A 66 -1.14 26.21 22.78
N VAL A 67 -0.60 25.03 23.02
CA VAL A 67 0.05 24.22 22.00
C VAL A 67 -0.91 23.12 21.57
N GLY A 68 -1.40 23.18 20.34
CA GLY A 68 -2.23 22.12 19.76
C GLY A 68 -1.38 21.25 18.83
N SER A 69 -1.26 19.96 19.12
CA SER A 69 -0.54 19.00 18.26
C SER A 69 -1.49 17.94 17.71
N VAL A 70 -1.47 17.71 16.39
CA VAL A 70 -2.37 16.71 15.79
C VAL A 70 -1.83 15.31 16.05
N ALA A 71 -2.61 14.49 16.76
CA ALA A 71 -2.24 13.13 17.13
C ALA A 71 -2.64 12.11 16.06
N SER A 72 -3.84 12.23 15.49
CA SER A 72 -4.32 11.31 14.45
C SER A 72 -5.40 11.95 13.57
N VAL A 73 -5.55 11.44 12.35
CA VAL A 73 -6.60 11.84 11.41
C VAL A 73 -7.34 10.60 10.96
N ASP A 74 -8.68 10.69 10.96
CA ASP A 74 -9.58 9.71 10.39
C ASP A 74 -10.44 10.37 9.30
N PHE A 75 -10.17 10.03 8.05
CA PHE A 75 -10.91 10.58 6.92
C PHE A 75 -12.24 9.87 6.67
N GLU A 76 -12.41 8.65 7.18
CA GLU A 76 -13.65 7.87 7.05
C GLU A 76 -14.71 8.42 7.99
N ASP A 77 -14.35 8.57 9.27
CA ASP A 77 -15.21 9.20 10.28
C ASP A 77 -15.20 10.74 10.23
N LYS A 78 -14.43 11.31 9.29
CA LYS A 78 -14.25 12.76 9.11
C LYS A 78 -13.90 13.48 10.40
N ASN A 79 -12.97 12.91 11.17
CA ASN A 79 -12.51 13.50 12.41
C ASN A 79 -10.98 13.51 12.50
N PHE A 80 -10.46 14.31 13.42
CA PHE A 80 -9.04 14.30 13.78
C PHE A 80 -8.90 14.59 15.26
N ARG A 81 -7.87 14.03 15.88
CA ARG A 81 -7.58 14.23 17.30
C ARG A 81 -6.44 15.21 17.47
N VAL A 82 -6.67 16.23 18.29
CA VAL A 82 -5.67 17.22 18.66
C VAL A 82 -5.39 17.11 20.15
N HIS A 83 -4.11 16.98 20.49
CA HIS A 83 -3.62 17.07 21.85
C HIS A 83 -3.28 18.53 22.16
N PHE A 84 -4.02 19.13 23.09
CA PHE A 84 -3.75 20.48 23.57
C PHE A 84 -2.97 20.46 24.86
N GLU A 85 -1.92 21.27 24.94
CA GLU A 85 -1.15 21.56 26.14
C GLU A 85 -1.24 23.04 26.47
N PHE A 86 -1.42 23.37 27.75
CA PHE A 86 -1.62 24.74 28.23
C PHE A 86 -0.45 25.16 29.10
N THR A 87 0.22 26.24 28.71
CA THR A 87 1.31 26.87 29.48
C THR A 87 0.84 28.25 29.96
N PRO A 88 0.59 28.44 31.26
CA PRO A 88 0.19 29.74 31.79
C PRO A 88 1.37 30.70 31.86
N HIS A 89 1.10 32.00 31.69
CA HIS A 89 2.06 33.08 31.87
C HIS A 89 1.49 34.18 32.76
N GLY A 90 2.36 34.90 33.46
CA GLY A 90 1.97 35.96 34.40
C GLY A 90 1.40 35.41 35.71
N THR A 91 0.37 36.05 36.25
CA THR A 91 -0.29 35.66 37.52
C THR A 91 -1.11 34.37 37.41
N LEU A 92 -1.28 33.84 36.20
CA LEU A 92 -1.96 32.55 35.95
C LEU A 92 -1.04 31.35 36.25
N ALA A 93 0.27 31.56 36.26
CA ALA A 93 1.24 30.52 36.58
C ALA A 93 1.36 30.40 38.10
N GLY A 94 1.16 29.19 38.62
CA GLY A 94 1.48 28.82 39.99
C GLY A 94 2.98 28.68 40.21
N ASP A 95 3.38 28.47 41.45
CA ASP A 95 4.79 28.35 41.85
C ASP A 95 5.53 27.18 41.16
N ASP A 96 4.79 26.20 40.66
CA ASP A 96 5.26 25.01 39.94
C ASP A 96 5.27 25.17 38.41
N GLY A 97 4.89 26.35 37.89
CA GLY A 97 4.72 26.58 36.45
C GLY A 97 3.46 25.93 35.86
N VAL A 98 2.57 25.39 36.70
CA VAL A 98 1.26 24.88 36.31
C VAL A 98 0.20 25.96 36.49
N LEU A 99 -1.00 25.77 35.95
CA LEU A 99 -2.13 26.68 36.11
C LEU A 99 -2.53 26.82 37.58
N ALA A 100 -2.41 28.04 38.14
CA ALA A 100 -2.80 28.34 39.52
C ALA A 100 -4.32 28.19 39.74
N SER A 101 -5.11 28.33 38.68
CA SER A 101 -6.56 28.13 38.66
C SER A 101 -6.97 27.42 37.38
N ALA A 102 -8.01 26.58 37.45
CA ALA A 102 -8.57 25.94 36.26
C ALA A 102 -9.09 27.00 35.28
N ILE A 103 -8.73 26.87 34.00
CA ILE A 103 -9.23 27.73 32.92
C ILE A 103 -10.29 26.96 32.13
N SER A 104 -11.38 27.64 31.82
CA SER A 104 -12.39 27.14 30.90
C SER A 104 -12.05 27.56 29.48
N VAL A 105 -11.67 26.61 28.62
CA VAL A 105 -11.37 26.88 27.21
C VAL A 105 -12.51 26.36 26.36
N SER A 106 -13.36 27.26 25.83
CA SER A 106 -14.61 27.13 25.02
C SER A 106 -15.50 25.89 25.17
N LEU A 107 -14.96 24.67 25.32
CA LEU A 107 -15.67 23.41 25.50
C LEU A 107 -15.01 22.44 26.51
N PHE A 108 -13.89 22.82 27.16
CA PHE A 108 -13.12 21.95 28.04
C PHE A 108 -12.71 22.64 29.35
N TYR A 109 -12.74 21.87 30.43
CA TYR A 109 -12.17 22.23 31.73
C TYR A 109 -10.95 21.34 31.94
N THR A 110 -9.76 21.93 31.89
CA THR A 110 -8.52 21.20 32.13
C THR A 110 -7.49 22.09 32.84
N THR A 111 -6.57 21.44 33.52
CA THR A 111 -5.48 22.07 34.29
C THR A 111 -4.12 21.91 33.62
N ARG A 112 -3.99 21.08 32.57
CA ARG A 112 -2.69 20.82 31.93
C ARG A 112 -2.76 20.48 30.45
N SER A 113 -3.47 19.41 30.10
CA SER A 113 -3.59 18.95 28.72
C SER A 113 -4.93 18.26 28.48
N VAL A 114 -5.38 18.21 27.22
CA VAL A 114 -6.62 17.52 26.84
C VAL A 114 -6.55 17.04 25.39
N ASP A 115 -7.03 15.82 25.16
CA ASP A 115 -7.23 15.29 23.81
C ASP A 115 -8.64 15.61 23.34
N VAL A 116 -8.74 16.24 22.17
CA VAL A 116 -10.01 16.67 21.59
C VAL A 116 -10.18 16.07 20.21
N THR A 117 -11.27 15.34 20.02
CA THR A 117 -11.72 14.92 18.70
C THR A 117 -12.49 16.05 18.04
N MET A 118 -11.95 16.56 16.94
CA MET A 118 -12.57 17.58 16.11
C MET A 118 -13.14 16.94 14.85
N MET A 119 -14.25 17.51 14.35
CA MET A 119 -14.88 17.04 13.12
C MET A 119 -14.54 17.94 11.94
N TYR A 120 -14.44 17.36 10.76
CA TYR A 120 -14.39 18.10 9.50
C TYR A 120 -15.82 18.49 9.09
N MET A 121 -16.01 19.77 8.78
CA MET A 121 -17.29 20.32 8.34
C MET A 121 -17.54 20.09 6.84
N GLN A 122 -16.46 20.02 6.07
CA GLN A 122 -16.49 19.84 4.62
C GLN A 122 -15.38 18.89 4.19
N GLY A 123 -15.58 18.24 3.05
CA GLY A 123 -14.65 17.31 2.43
C GLY A 123 -15.33 16.00 2.03
N ALA A 124 -14.84 15.41 0.93
CA ALA A 124 -15.34 14.17 0.39
C ALA A 124 -14.17 13.21 0.16
N THR A 125 -14.29 12.00 0.73
CA THR A 125 -13.32 10.90 0.55
C THR A 125 -13.25 10.41 -0.90
N ILE A 126 -14.31 10.66 -1.69
CA ILE A 126 -14.39 10.29 -3.10
C ILE A 126 -13.31 10.97 -3.95
N ASP A 127 -12.80 12.13 -3.54
CA ASP A 127 -11.83 12.91 -4.31
C ASP A 127 -10.37 12.46 -4.12
N TYR A 128 -10.13 11.36 -3.38
CA TYR A 128 -8.80 10.81 -3.16
C TYR A 128 -8.03 10.58 -4.48
N PRO A 129 -6.74 10.97 -4.58
CA PRO A 129 -5.86 11.47 -3.51
C PRO A 129 -5.84 13.01 -3.35
N PHE A 130 -6.71 13.73 -4.06
CA PHE A 130 -6.77 15.20 -4.05
C PHE A 130 -7.84 15.74 -3.09
N ASP A 131 -8.28 14.89 -2.15
CA ASP A 131 -9.26 15.20 -1.13
C ASP A 131 -8.78 16.35 -0.23
N MET A 132 -9.70 17.27 0.04
CA MET A 132 -9.48 18.44 0.89
C MET A 132 -10.59 18.52 1.94
N TYR A 133 -10.18 18.70 3.19
CA TYR A 133 -11.09 18.79 4.32
C TYR A 133 -10.94 20.13 5.01
N LYS A 134 -12.05 20.69 5.47
CA LYS A 134 -12.07 21.94 6.22
C LYS A 134 -12.66 21.69 7.59
N SER A 135 -11.95 22.13 8.63
CA SER A 135 -12.47 22.22 9.99
C SER A 135 -12.40 23.66 10.46
N TYR A 136 -13.30 24.00 11.38
CA TYR A 136 -13.39 25.30 11.98
C TYR A 136 -13.59 25.11 13.48
N PHE A 137 -12.77 25.80 14.28
CA PHE A 137 -12.98 25.86 15.72
C PHE A 137 -12.52 27.20 16.27
N GLU A 138 -13.03 27.51 17.45
CA GLU A 138 -12.80 28.78 18.12
C GLU A 138 -12.25 28.50 19.52
N ILE A 139 -11.17 29.18 19.86
CA ILE A 139 -10.55 29.10 21.17
C ILE A 139 -10.88 30.37 21.94
N LEU A 140 -11.48 30.19 23.11
CA LEU A 140 -11.83 31.25 24.06
C LEU A 140 -11.42 30.77 25.45
N ALA A 141 -10.60 31.51 26.18
CA ALA A 141 -10.20 31.16 27.54
C ALA A 141 -10.86 32.08 28.57
N ASN A 142 -11.47 31.48 29.60
CA ASN A 142 -12.07 32.19 30.73
C ASN A 142 -11.45 31.71 32.05
N LYS A 143 -11.13 32.64 32.95
CA LYS A 143 -10.53 32.34 34.27
C LYS A 143 -11.43 31.52 35.19
N ASP A 144 -12.74 31.70 35.06
CA ASP A 144 -13.74 31.05 35.89
C ASP A 144 -14.97 30.72 35.06
N ARG A 145 -15.64 29.62 35.42
CA ARG A 145 -16.86 29.13 34.77
C ARG A 145 -18.01 30.13 34.91
N GLU A 146 -18.08 30.84 36.04
CA GLU A 146 -19.21 31.71 36.36
C GLU A 146 -18.95 33.18 36.01
N GLN A 147 -17.71 33.66 36.19
CA GLN A 147 -17.39 35.09 36.08
C GLN A 147 -16.95 35.54 34.68
N LEU A 148 -16.85 34.65 33.69
CA LEU A 148 -16.59 34.98 32.26
C LEU A 148 -15.44 35.97 32.04
N HIS A 149 -14.45 35.98 32.94
CA HIS A 149 -13.30 36.86 32.83
C HIS A 149 -12.37 36.34 31.74
N ARG A 150 -12.37 37.03 30.60
CA ARG A 150 -11.63 36.64 29.39
C ARG A 150 -10.14 36.81 29.61
N ILE A 151 -9.38 35.77 29.28
CA ILE A 151 -7.92 35.74 29.33
C ILE A 151 -7.40 35.77 27.90
N ALA A 152 -6.30 36.49 27.66
CA ALA A 152 -5.64 36.46 26.38
C ALA A 152 -5.03 35.09 26.08
N VAL A 153 -5.22 34.62 24.86
CA VAL A 153 -4.71 33.33 24.40
C VAL A 153 -3.65 33.56 23.34
N SER A 154 -2.56 32.81 23.44
CA SER A 154 -1.61 32.63 22.34
C SER A 154 -1.70 31.17 21.88
N LEU A 155 -1.62 30.93 20.58
CA LEU A 155 -1.84 29.61 19.99
C LEU A 155 -0.65 29.22 19.13
N THR A 156 -0.06 28.06 19.39
CA THR A 156 0.86 27.38 18.47
C THR A 156 0.22 26.09 18.01
N PHE A 157 -0.05 25.97 16.71
CA PHE A 157 -0.60 24.76 16.13
C PHE A 157 0.48 23.98 15.37
N LEU A 158 0.63 22.70 15.72
CA LEU A 158 1.62 21.77 15.18
C LEU A 158 0.90 20.63 14.45
N GLY A 159 0.80 20.74 13.13
CA GLY A 159 0.24 19.70 12.27
C GLY A 159 1.36 18.88 11.62
N MET A 160 1.87 17.86 12.31
CA MET A 160 2.92 16.97 11.76
C MET A 160 2.40 15.55 11.60
N LEU A 161 1.97 15.20 10.39
CA LEU A 161 1.70 13.80 10.00
C LEU A 161 2.40 13.50 8.69
N GLN A 162 2.90 12.27 8.53
CA GLN A 162 3.68 11.92 7.33
C GLN A 162 2.83 11.95 6.05
N THR A 163 1.54 11.63 6.17
CA THR A 163 0.62 11.42 5.05
C THR A 163 -0.29 12.62 4.76
N VAL A 164 -0.35 13.59 5.67
CA VAL A 164 -1.33 14.69 5.69
C VAL A 164 -0.65 16.00 5.98
N GLU A 165 -1.04 17.04 5.27
CA GLU A 165 -0.60 18.41 5.47
C GLU A 165 -1.75 19.25 6.04
N PHE A 166 -1.45 20.05 7.05
CA PHE A 166 -2.37 21.01 7.64
C PHE A 166 -1.97 22.41 7.21
N VAL A 167 -2.93 23.17 6.69
CA VAL A 167 -2.77 24.59 6.34
C VAL A 167 -3.71 25.37 7.25
N PRO A 168 -3.27 25.70 8.47
CA PRO A 168 -4.04 26.53 9.40
C PRO A 168 -4.13 27.97 8.88
N VAL A 169 -5.34 28.52 8.90
CA VAL A 169 -5.66 29.90 8.57
C VAL A 169 -6.32 30.53 9.79
N VAL A 170 -5.71 31.58 10.31
CA VAL A 170 -6.18 32.28 11.51
C VAL A 170 -7.06 33.44 11.07
N HIS A 171 -8.28 33.48 11.59
CA HIS A 171 -9.21 34.58 11.43
C HIS A 171 -9.33 35.29 12.78
N LEU A 172 -8.90 36.56 12.83
CA LEU A 172 -9.06 37.41 14.00
C LEU A 172 -10.36 38.19 13.85
N ASP A 173 -11.25 38.06 14.83
CA ASP A 173 -12.50 38.81 14.84
C ASP A 173 -12.23 40.24 15.38
N PRO A 174 -12.47 41.31 14.60
CA PRO A 174 -12.27 42.67 15.07
C PRO A 174 -13.21 43.06 16.22
N SER A 175 -14.32 42.34 16.41
CA SER A 175 -15.28 42.62 17.48
C SER A 175 -14.92 41.97 18.82
N ASP A 176 -14.09 40.93 18.81
CA ASP A 176 -13.71 40.17 20.01
C ASP A 176 -12.22 39.80 20.00
N THR A 177 -11.41 40.67 20.59
CA THR A 177 -9.94 40.49 20.63
C THR A 177 -9.48 39.26 21.41
N TYR A 178 -10.35 38.66 22.23
CA TYR A 178 -10.03 37.46 23.03
C TYR A 178 -10.44 36.16 22.32
N LYS A 179 -11.02 36.26 21.12
CA LYS A 179 -11.50 35.13 20.33
C LYS A 179 -10.53 34.84 19.19
N ILE A 180 -9.98 33.62 19.17
CA ILE A 180 -9.17 33.13 18.06
C ILE A 180 -9.99 32.11 17.28
N SER A 181 -10.36 32.46 16.05
CA SER A 181 -10.99 31.53 15.13
C SER A 181 -9.93 30.88 14.23
N LEU A 182 -9.82 29.56 14.29
CA LEU A 182 -8.91 28.79 13.45
C LEU A 182 -9.69 28.00 12.42
N GLN A 183 -9.36 28.23 11.15
CA GLN A 183 -9.80 27.39 10.05
C GLN A 183 -8.64 26.49 9.64
N ILE A 184 -8.80 25.18 9.78
CA ILE A 184 -7.79 24.21 9.35
C ILE A 184 -8.22 23.63 8.01
N LEU A 185 -7.40 23.86 6.98
CA LEU A 185 -7.48 23.12 5.73
C LEU A 185 -6.54 21.90 5.83
N THR A 186 -7.11 20.70 5.77
CA THR A 186 -6.35 19.45 5.77
C THR A 186 -6.33 18.88 4.35
N ARG A 187 -5.15 18.58 3.82
CA ARG A 187 -4.97 17.96 2.50
C ARG A 187 -3.97 16.80 2.56
N ARG A 188 -4.00 15.90 1.58
CA ARG A 188 -2.96 14.85 1.49
C ARG A 188 -1.60 15.47 1.23
N SER A 189 -0.57 14.91 1.85
CA SER A 189 0.79 15.36 1.58
C SER A 189 1.14 15.14 0.10
N PRO A 190 1.93 16.01 -0.54
CA PRO A 190 2.38 15.82 -1.91
C PRO A 190 3.05 14.46 -2.15
N ARG A 191 3.68 13.88 -1.11
CA ARG A 191 4.28 12.55 -1.14
C ARG A 191 3.22 11.45 -1.29
N THR A 192 2.15 11.53 -0.52
CA THR A 192 1.00 10.62 -0.62
C THR A 192 0.38 10.69 -2.01
N ILE A 193 0.17 11.90 -2.52
CA ILE A 193 -0.40 12.14 -3.86
C ILE A 193 0.50 11.54 -4.93
N GLY A 194 1.80 11.84 -4.91
CA GLY A 194 2.76 11.32 -5.88
C GLY A 194 2.87 9.80 -5.84
N PHE A 195 2.89 9.20 -4.66
CA PHE A 195 2.93 7.75 -4.49
C PHE A 195 1.65 7.07 -5.01
N SER A 196 0.47 7.62 -4.70
CA SER A 196 -0.81 7.11 -5.21
C SER A 196 -0.86 7.17 -6.74
N LEU A 197 -0.48 8.30 -7.35
CA LEU A 197 -0.41 8.45 -8.82
C LEU A 197 0.59 7.47 -9.45
N PHE A 198 1.73 7.24 -8.80
CA PHE A 198 2.73 6.27 -9.26
C PHE A 198 2.17 4.85 -9.31
N ILE A 199 1.45 4.42 -8.28
CA ILE A 199 0.77 3.11 -8.27
C ILE A 199 -0.26 3.02 -9.41
N VAL A 200 -1.08 4.06 -9.62
CA VAL A 200 -2.04 4.11 -10.74
C VAL A 200 -1.32 3.96 -12.09
N LEU A 201 -0.17 4.63 -12.28
CA LEU A 201 0.63 4.50 -13.50
C LEU A 201 1.21 3.09 -13.70
N ILE A 202 1.68 2.44 -12.63
CA ILE A 202 2.13 1.04 -12.70
C ILE A 202 0.98 0.13 -13.13
N MET A 203 -0.21 0.30 -12.54
CA MET A 203 -1.39 -0.49 -12.91
C MET A 203 -1.75 -0.32 -14.39
N TRP A 204 -1.66 0.91 -14.92
CA TRP A 204 -1.84 1.18 -16.35
C TRP A 204 -0.75 0.53 -17.22
N ALA A 205 0.52 0.59 -16.80
CA ALA A 205 1.61 -0.03 -17.53
C ALA A 205 1.44 -1.56 -17.63
N ILE A 206 1.06 -2.21 -16.53
CA ILE A 206 0.81 -3.65 -16.47
C ILE A 206 -0.42 -4.02 -17.33
N SER A 207 -1.52 -3.26 -17.23
CA SER A 207 -2.73 -3.53 -18.01
C SER A 207 -2.50 -3.41 -19.51
N ILE A 208 -1.79 -2.37 -19.94
CA ILE A 208 -1.40 -2.17 -21.34
C ILE A 208 -0.44 -3.26 -21.81
N ALA A 209 0.52 -3.67 -20.98
CA ALA A 209 1.45 -4.75 -21.34
C ALA A 209 0.71 -6.06 -21.61
N ILE A 210 -0.23 -6.44 -20.74
CA ILE A 210 -1.07 -7.64 -20.93
C ILE A 210 -1.97 -7.49 -22.16
N GLY A 211 -2.54 -6.30 -22.39
CA GLY A 211 -3.32 -6.02 -23.60
C GLY A 211 -2.51 -6.18 -24.89
N ILE A 212 -1.27 -5.71 -24.91
CA ILE A 212 -0.36 -5.87 -26.05
C ILE A 212 -0.04 -7.35 -26.27
N ILE A 213 0.25 -8.10 -25.20
CA ILE A 213 0.50 -9.55 -25.28
C ILE A 213 -0.73 -10.26 -25.87
N ALA A 214 -1.93 -9.95 -25.41
CA ALA A 214 -3.17 -10.53 -25.92
C ALA A 214 -3.35 -10.26 -27.43
N ILE A 215 -3.13 -9.01 -27.87
CA ILE A 215 -3.19 -8.65 -29.30
C ILE A 215 -2.14 -9.41 -30.12
N GLN A 216 -0.93 -9.59 -29.59
CA GLN A 216 0.12 -10.37 -30.26
C GLN A 216 -0.25 -11.85 -30.36
N VAL A 217 -0.81 -12.46 -29.32
CA VAL A 217 -1.27 -13.86 -29.34
C VAL A 217 -2.34 -14.08 -30.41
N ILE A 218 -3.28 -13.14 -30.56
CA ILE A 218 -4.29 -13.17 -31.62
C ILE A 218 -3.63 -13.11 -32.99
N ARG A 219 -2.78 -12.09 -33.22
CA ARG A 219 -2.18 -11.81 -34.55
C ARG A 219 -1.15 -12.82 -35.01
N SER A 220 -0.28 -13.28 -34.11
CA SER A 220 0.89 -14.07 -34.50
C SER A 220 0.58 -15.53 -34.78
N HIS A 221 -0.67 -15.98 -34.63
CA HIS A 221 -1.09 -17.39 -34.79
C HIS A 221 -0.21 -18.41 -34.05
N ARG A 222 0.59 -17.96 -33.08
CA ARG A 222 1.50 -18.80 -32.32
C ARG A 222 0.69 -19.56 -31.28
N ILE A 223 1.08 -20.81 -31.02
CA ILE A 223 0.52 -21.61 -29.93
C ILE A 223 0.76 -20.81 -28.65
N SER A 224 -0.33 -20.45 -27.98
CA SER A 224 -0.27 -19.73 -26.70
C SER A 224 0.37 -20.64 -25.68
N ASP A 225 1.44 -20.16 -25.07
CA ASP A 225 2.04 -20.80 -23.92
C ASP A 225 1.05 -20.67 -22.74
N GLU A 226 0.79 -21.77 -22.03
CA GLU A 226 -0.10 -21.82 -20.86
C GLU A 226 0.31 -20.77 -19.80
N HIS A 227 1.60 -20.46 -19.73
CA HIS A 227 2.16 -19.42 -18.88
C HIS A 227 1.60 -18.02 -19.14
N ILE A 228 1.19 -17.70 -20.36
CA ILE A 228 0.64 -16.36 -20.69
C ILE A 228 -0.78 -16.22 -20.15
N LEU A 229 -1.57 -17.29 -20.18
CA LEU A 229 -2.92 -17.29 -19.65
C LEU A 229 -2.91 -17.12 -18.13
N THR A 230 -2.06 -17.89 -17.44
CA THR A 230 -1.89 -17.81 -15.98
C THR A 230 -1.43 -16.42 -15.56
N LEU A 231 -0.53 -15.78 -16.30
CA LEU A 231 -0.10 -14.40 -16.04
C LEU A 231 -1.27 -13.39 -16.05
N GLY A 232 -2.20 -13.50 -17.01
CA GLY A 232 -3.38 -12.63 -17.07
C GLY A 232 -4.31 -12.80 -15.86
N ILE A 233 -4.58 -14.06 -15.50
CA ILE A 233 -5.46 -14.42 -14.37
C ILE A 233 -4.82 -14.00 -13.04
N THR A 234 -3.54 -14.32 -12.80
CA THR A 234 -2.82 -13.92 -11.59
C THR A 234 -2.81 -12.40 -11.44
N THR A 235 -2.66 -11.66 -12.54
CA THR A 235 -2.67 -10.19 -12.48
C THR A 235 -4.02 -9.63 -12.01
N LEU A 236 -5.16 -10.24 -12.37
CA LEU A 236 -6.47 -9.82 -11.86
C LEU A 236 -6.58 -9.90 -10.34
N PHE A 237 -5.95 -10.91 -9.74
CA PHE A 237 -5.93 -11.08 -8.28
C PHE A 237 -4.88 -10.21 -7.58
N VAL A 238 -3.82 -9.82 -8.28
CA VAL A 238 -2.77 -8.94 -7.74
C VAL A 238 -3.21 -7.47 -7.71
N LEU A 239 -4.06 -7.03 -8.65
CA LEU A 239 -4.50 -5.62 -8.74
C LEU A 239 -5.15 -5.08 -7.46
N PRO A 240 -6.07 -5.80 -6.78
CA PRO A 240 -6.62 -5.36 -5.49
C PRO A 240 -5.53 -5.20 -4.43
N ALA A 241 -4.60 -6.16 -4.32
CA ALA A 241 -3.49 -6.06 -3.36
C ALA A 241 -2.62 -4.82 -3.65
N LEU A 242 -2.38 -4.51 -4.92
CA LEU A 242 -1.63 -3.33 -5.33
C LEU A 242 -2.38 -2.02 -4.99
N ARG A 243 -3.72 -2.00 -5.11
CA ARG A 243 -4.58 -0.88 -4.66
C ARG A 243 -4.41 -0.63 -3.16
N GLU A 244 -4.48 -1.68 -2.34
CA GLU A 244 -4.38 -1.58 -0.88
C GLU A 244 -2.99 -1.10 -0.40
N THR A 245 -1.97 -1.13 -1.25
CA THR A 245 -0.66 -0.54 -0.91
C THR A 245 -0.68 0.99 -0.86
N GLN A 246 -1.73 1.65 -1.38
CA GLN A 246 -1.85 3.11 -1.36
C GLN A 246 -2.07 3.62 0.07
N LEU A 247 -1.32 4.67 0.44
CA LEU A 247 -1.33 5.20 1.80
C LEU A 247 -2.67 5.90 2.12
N GLY A 248 -3.36 5.40 3.14
CA GLY A 248 -4.60 6.00 3.67
C GLY A 248 -5.72 6.06 2.63
N ILE A 249 -5.78 5.05 1.75
CA ILE A 249 -6.83 4.90 0.76
C ILE A 249 -8.18 4.64 1.47
N PRO A 250 -9.27 5.34 1.10
CA PRO A 250 -10.59 5.07 1.65
C PRO A 250 -11.20 3.79 1.06
N ALA A 251 -12.41 3.47 1.52
CA ALA A 251 -13.24 2.43 0.92
C ALA A 251 -13.37 2.57 -0.61
N ILE A 252 -13.68 1.45 -1.28
CA ILE A 252 -13.78 1.36 -2.74
C ILE A 252 -14.72 2.42 -3.31
N GLY A 253 -14.31 3.04 -4.42
CA GLY A 253 -15.13 3.99 -5.16
C GLY A 253 -14.61 5.42 -5.17
N CYS A 254 -13.33 5.64 -4.83
CA CYS A 254 -12.71 6.95 -4.97
C CYS A 254 -12.33 7.27 -6.44
N ALA A 255 -11.97 8.52 -6.72
CA ALA A 255 -11.61 8.99 -8.04
C ALA A 255 -10.45 8.19 -8.65
N ALA A 256 -9.45 7.81 -7.83
CA ALA A 256 -8.35 6.94 -8.26
C ALA A 256 -8.85 5.54 -8.72
N ASP A 257 -9.86 4.97 -8.05
CA ASP A 257 -10.46 3.69 -8.45
C ASP A 257 -11.20 3.81 -9.79
N VAL A 258 -11.99 4.88 -9.93
CA VAL A 258 -12.80 5.13 -11.13
C VAL A 258 -11.93 5.38 -12.35
N LEU A 259 -10.84 6.14 -12.20
CA LEU A 259 -9.94 6.49 -13.29
C LEU A 259 -8.90 5.41 -13.60
N GLY A 260 -8.46 4.65 -12.60
CA GLY A 260 -7.40 3.67 -12.75
C GLY A 260 -7.90 2.24 -12.63
N PHE A 261 -8.37 1.86 -11.44
CA PHE A 261 -8.62 0.47 -11.08
C PHE A 261 -9.64 -0.23 -11.99
N TYR A 262 -10.82 0.37 -12.22
CA TYR A 262 -11.87 -0.27 -13.00
C TYR A 262 -11.50 -0.47 -14.47
N TRP A 263 -10.87 0.52 -15.10
CA TRP A 263 -10.42 0.41 -16.50
C TRP A 263 -9.30 -0.61 -16.66
N ASN A 264 -8.34 -0.62 -15.74
CA ASN A 264 -7.25 -1.59 -15.77
C ASN A 264 -7.76 -3.03 -15.59
N MET A 265 -8.71 -3.23 -14.66
CA MET A 265 -9.34 -4.53 -14.45
C MET A 265 -10.12 -4.98 -15.71
N ALA A 266 -10.88 -4.08 -16.33
CA ALA A 266 -11.62 -4.39 -17.56
C ALA A 266 -10.68 -4.77 -18.72
N ILE A 267 -9.59 -4.02 -18.92
CA ILE A 267 -8.58 -4.31 -19.97
C ILE A 267 -7.97 -5.70 -19.74
N ILE A 268 -7.55 -6.01 -18.51
CA ILE A 268 -6.92 -7.29 -18.19
C ILE A 268 -7.91 -8.45 -18.31
N ALA A 269 -9.15 -8.26 -17.88
CA ALA A 269 -10.20 -9.28 -18.01
C ALA A 269 -10.50 -9.59 -19.49
N ILE A 270 -10.72 -8.56 -20.31
CA ILE A 270 -10.96 -8.72 -21.75
C ILE A 270 -9.74 -9.38 -22.42
N SER A 271 -8.52 -8.96 -22.06
CA SER A 271 -7.28 -9.54 -22.57
C SER A 271 -7.13 -11.02 -22.23
N SER A 272 -7.46 -11.39 -20.99
CA SER A 272 -7.40 -12.78 -20.53
C SER A 272 -8.45 -13.65 -21.24
N ILE A 273 -9.69 -13.16 -21.39
CA ILE A 273 -10.74 -13.83 -22.15
C ILE A 273 -10.33 -14.03 -23.61
N MET A 274 -9.74 -13.00 -24.24
CA MET A 274 -9.24 -13.10 -25.62
C MET A 274 -8.17 -14.19 -25.78
N ILE A 275 -7.21 -14.27 -24.84
CA ILE A 275 -6.17 -15.31 -24.83
C ILE A 275 -6.80 -16.69 -24.62
N LEU A 276 -7.73 -16.82 -23.66
CA LEU A 276 -8.45 -18.06 -23.38
C LEU A 276 -9.22 -18.55 -24.60
N MET A 277 -10.04 -17.69 -25.21
CA MET A 277 -10.84 -18.03 -26.40
C MET A 277 -9.96 -18.42 -27.58
N THR A 278 -8.85 -17.70 -27.79
CA THR A 278 -7.89 -18.05 -28.84
C THR A 278 -7.24 -19.41 -28.59
N SER A 279 -6.94 -19.73 -27.34
CA SER A 279 -6.37 -21.03 -26.94
C SER A 279 -7.38 -22.16 -27.13
N ALA A 280 -8.63 -21.95 -26.69
CA ALA A 280 -9.71 -22.92 -26.82
C ALA A 280 -10.07 -23.21 -28.29
N LEU A 281 -10.19 -22.18 -29.13
CA LEU A 281 -10.47 -22.34 -30.56
C LEU A 281 -9.32 -22.99 -31.33
N ARG A 282 -8.09 -22.91 -30.80
CA ARG A 282 -6.89 -23.52 -31.39
C ARG A 282 -6.54 -24.86 -30.77
N TRP A 283 -7.33 -25.36 -29.82
CA TRP A 283 -7.08 -26.65 -29.19
C TRP A 283 -7.17 -27.73 -30.26
N LYS A 284 -6.00 -28.18 -30.72
CA LYS A 284 -5.87 -29.35 -31.57
C LYS A 284 -5.57 -30.50 -30.64
N GLU A 285 -6.41 -31.53 -30.67
CA GLU A 285 -6.16 -32.75 -29.91
C GLU A 285 -4.73 -33.21 -30.23
N PRO A 286 -3.89 -33.47 -29.22
CA PRO A 286 -2.54 -33.96 -29.46
C PRO A 286 -2.70 -35.22 -30.31
N SER A 287 -2.18 -35.20 -31.54
CA SER A 287 -2.26 -36.36 -32.42
C SER A 287 -1.59 -37.50 -31.67
N ILE A 288 -2.30 -38.63 -31.50
CA ILE A 288 -1.81 -39.86 -30.87
C ILE A 288 -0.41 -40.23 -31.39
N ASP A 289 -0.13 -39.91 -32.67
CA ASP A 289 1.17 -40.06 -33.32
C ASP A 289 2.34 -39.38 -32.59
N HIS A 290 2.12 -38.26 -31.89
CA HIS A 290 3.16 -37.58 -31.12
C HIS A 290 3.46 -38.30 -29.82
N GLU A 291 2.43 -38.82 -29.12
CA GLU A 291 2.63 -39.69 -27.96
C GLU A 291 3.33 -40.99 -28.38
N ILE A 292 2.93 -41.62 -29.48
CA ILE A 292 3.59 -42.82 -30.01
C ILE A 292 5.06 -42.54 -30.32
N ASN A 293 5.38 -41.39 -30.91
CA ASN A 293 6.76 -41.01 -31.20
C ASN A 293 7.59 -40.73 -29.94
N LEU A 294 7.00 -40.09 -28.92
CA LEU A 294 7.67 -39.87 -27.63
C LEU A 294 7.94 -41.21 -26.93
N ILE A 295 6.98 -42.12 -26.93
CA ILE A 295 7.13 -43.47 -26.37
C ILE A 295 8.23 -44.24 -27.12
N HIS A 296 8.25 -44.20 -28.45
CA HIS A 296 9.32 -44.82 -29.24
C HIS A 296 10.69 -44.22 -28.92
N GLN A 297 10.79 -42.89 -28.85
CA GLN A 297 12.05 -42.21 -28.57
C GLN A 297 12.57 -42.51 -27.17
N GLN A 298 11.66 -42.65 -26.19
CA GLN A 298 12.00 -43.02 -24.82
C GLN A 298 12.43 -44.49 -24.73
N HIS A 299 11.77 -45.39 -25.47
CA HIS A 299 12.17 -46.80 -25.59
C HIS A 299 13.55 -46.95 -26.24
N ASP A 300 13.83 -46.22 -27.33
CA ASP A 300 15.13 -46.23 -28.01
C ASP A 300 16.27 -45.68 -27.13
N MET A 301 15.98 -44.71 -26.26
CA MET A 301 16.96 -44.28 -25.26
C MET A 301 17.24 -45.36 -24.22
N GLN A 302 16.22 -46.07 -23.76
CA GLN A 302 16.40 -47.15 -22.79
C GLN A 302 17.15 -48.35 -23.38
N THR A 303 16.87 -48.74 -24.62
CA THR A 303 17.58 -49.85 -25.29
C THR A 303 19.05 -49.52 -25.53
N LYS A 304 19.37 -48.27 -25.90
CA LYS A 304 20.77 -47.81 -26.00
C LYS A 304 21.50 -47.89 -24.67
N LEU A 305 20.88 -47.37 -23.60
CA LEU A 305 21.43 -47.44 -22.24
C LEU A 305 21.68 -48.89 -21.79
N ALA A 306 20.74 -49.80 -22.07
CA ALA A 306 20.90 -51.22 -21.73
C ALA A 306 22.06 -51.88 -22.51
N SER A 307 22.23 -51.54 -23.80
CA SER A 307 23.34 -52.06 -24.60
C SER A 307 24.71 -51.53 -24.18
N GLU A 308 24.79 -50.27 -23.74
CA GLU A 308 26.02 -49.68 -23.21
C GLU A 308 26.41 -50.31 -21.86
N MET A 309 25.43 -50.60 -21.00
CA MET A 309 25.68 -51.32 -19.74
C MET A 309 26.17 -52.75 -19.98
N ALA A 310 25.58 -53.47 -20.94
CA ALA A 310 25.99 -54.84 -21.26
C ALA A 310 27.43 -54.91 -21.84
N LEU A 311 27.84 -53.91 -22.62
CA LEU A 311 29.22 -53.83 -23.12
C LEU A 311 30.23 -53.46 -22.03
N ALA A 312 29.80 -52.71 -21.01
CA ALA A 312 30.65 -52.36 -19.87
C ALA A 312 30.90 -53.56 -18.93
N GLU A 313 29.98 -54.52 -18.84
CA GLU A 313 30.17 -55.73 -18.03
C GLU A 313 31.16 -56.74 -18.65
N ASP A 314 31.40 -56.70 -19.97
CA ASP A 314 32.34 -57.61 -20.66
C ASP A 314 33.80 -57.10 -20.64
N GLU A 315 34.07 -55.86 -20.23
CA GLU A 315 35.44 -55.29 -20.17
C GLU A 315 36.19 -55.57 -18.84
N ASP A 316 35.55 -56.19 -17.84
CA ASP A 316 36.15 -56.44 -16.52
C ASP A 316 36.81 -57.84 -16.36
N ASP A 317 36.97 -58.63 -17.43
CA ASP A 317 37.56 -60.00 -17.37
C ASP A 317 38.99 -60.10 -17.95
N TYR A 318 39.80 -59.03 -17.87
CA TYR A 318 41.22 -59.07 -18.25
C TYR A 318 42.16 -58.58 -17.13
N ASP A 319 43.12 -59.46 -16.85
CA ASP A 319 44.37 -59.29 -16.09
C ASP A 319 44.34 -59.58 -14.57
N ASP A 320 44.08 -60.86 -14.25
CA ASP A 320 44.84 -61.58 -13.23
C ASP A 320 46.21 -61.98 -13.82
N ASP A 321 47.27 -61.18 -13.60
CA ASP A 321 48.65 -61.70 -13.50
C ASP A 321 49.61 -60.72 -12.81
N GLU A 322 50.05 -61.17 -11.63
CA GLU A 322 51.33 -60.96 -10.93
C GLU A 322 52.15 -59.66 -11.08
N ASN A 323 52.35 -59.01 -9.91
CA ASN A 323 53.62 -58.81 -9.18
C ASN A 323 53.98 -57.37 -8.76
N PRO A 324 54.80 -57.21 -7.69
CA PRO A 324 54.65 -56.17 -6.67
C PRO A 324 55.72 -55.09 -6.82
N VAL A 325 55.64 -54.04 -5.98
CA VAL A 325 56.73 -53.19 -5.44
C VAL A 325 56.04 -51.90 -5.00
N GLU A 326 55.73 -51.81 -3.71
CA GLU A 326 56.52 -51.07 -2.73
C GLU A 326 56.59 -49.56 -2.98
N ASP A 327 55.89 -48.87 -2.08
CA ASP A 327 56.43 -47.74 -1.32
C ASP A 327 56.40 -46.35 -1.99
N ARG A 328 55.32 -45.62 -1.70
CA ARG A 328 55.44 -44.23 -1.21
C ARG A 328 54.20 -43.80 -0.44
N MET A 329 54.28 -43.99 0.88
CA MET A 329 53.58 -43.14 1.83
C MET A 329 53.99 -41.67 1.66
N LYS A 330 53.00 -40.77 1.67
CA LYS A 330 52.91 -39.56 2.53
C LYS A 330 51.59 -38.85 2.22
N GLU A 331 50.66 -38.89 3.18
CA GLU A 331 50.19 -37.72 3.96
C GLU A 331 49.45 -36.69 3.09
N ASN A 332 48.22 -36.24 3.34
CA ASN A 332 47.41 -36.15 4.56
C ASN A 332 45.97 -35.65 4.13
N PRO A 333 45.01 -35.35 5.02
CA PRO A 333 43.62 -35.75 4.85
C PRO A 333 42.66 -34.54 4.71
N PHE A 334 41.46 -34.75 4.19
CA PHE A 334 40.24 -34.23 4.82
C PHE A 334 39.02 -34.84 4.12
N TYR A 335 38.44 -35.84 4.75
CA TYR A 335 37.06 -36.26 4.56
C TYR A 335 36.37 -36.07 5.91
N SER A 336 35.15 -35.53 5.90
CA SER A 336 34.15 -35.88 6.89
C SER A 336 32.95 -36.45 6.13
N GLU A 337 32.86 -37.78 6.15
CA GLU A 337 31.59 -38.50 6.02
C GLU A 337 30.76 -38.34 7.30
N THR A 338 29.45 -38.50 7.16
CA THR A 338 28.67 -39.61 7.76
C THR A 338 27.28 -39.57 7.07
N HIS A 339 26.87 -40.60 6.30
CA HIS A 339 26.18 -41.85 6.71
C HIS A 339 24.95 -41.59 7.62
N SER A 340 23.80 -42.23 7.50
CA SER A 340 23.41 -43.49 6.84
C SER A 340 21.87 -43.67 6.89
N ASP A 341 21.32 -44.25 5.84
CA ASP A 341 20.28 -45.29 5.76
C ASP A 341 19.21 -45.46 6.86
N THR A 342 17.95 -45.57 6.43
CA THR A 342 17.19 -46.82 6.59
C THR A 342 15.96 -46.90 5.68
N GLN A 343 15.83 -48.05 5.02
CA GLN A 343 14.67 -48.51 4.25
C GLN A 343 13.44 -48.76 5.13
N GLY A 344 12.25 -48.65 4.55
CA GLY A 344 11.01 -49.19 5.11
C GLY A 344 9.81 -49.01 4.18
N ALA A 345 9.48 -50.05 3.43
CA ALA A 345 8.28 -50.16 2.60
C ALA A 345 6.99 -50.17 3.46
N GLY A 346 5.92 -49.58 2.95
CA GLY A 346 4.59 -49.62 3.54
C GLY A 346 3.52 -49.02 2.64
N VAL A 347 2.90 -49.88 1.82
CA VAL A 347 1.59 -49.66 1.19
C VAL A 347 0.54 -49.51 2.29
N TYR A 348 -0.32 -48.48 2.23
CA TYR A 348 -1.76 -48.48 2.56
C TYR A 348 -2.28 -47.03 2.59
N GLY A 349 -3.52 -46.82 2.14
CA GLY A 349 -4.35 -45.74 2.65
C GLY A 349 -4.51 -44.51 1.75
N MET A 350 -5.29 -44.69 0.69
CA MET A 350 -6.14 -43.62 0.17
C MET A 350 -7.19 -43.35 1.25
N GLU A 351 -7.06 -42.24 1.97
CA GLU A 351 -8.04 -41.80 2.96
C GLU A 351 -8.38 -40.33 2.69
N CYS A 352 -9.68 -40.10 2.51
CA CYS A 352 -10.32 -38.83 2.28
C CYS A 352 -9.93 -37.84 3.38
N LEU A 353 -9.45 -36.64 2.99
CA LEU A 353 -9.46 -35.50 3.88
C LEU A 353 -10.81 -34.81 3.74
N ASP A 354 -11.61 -35.06 4.76
CA ASP A 354 -12.94 -34.49 4.98
C ASP A 354 -12.91 -32.97 5.07
N GLU A 355 -13.92 -32.39 4.42
CA GLU A 355 -14.47 -31.07 4.68
C GLU A 355 -14.96 -30.99 6.14
N GLU A 356 -14.13 -30.61 7.11
CA GLU A 356 -14.67 -30.15 8.41
C GLU A 356 -13.68 -29.32 9.24
N GLU A 357 -13.28 -28.14 8.76
CA GLU A 357 -12.74 -27.08 9.65
C GLU A 357 -12.98 -25.65 9.13
N GLN A 358 -14.22 -25.36 8.67
CA GLN A 358 -14.71 -23.99 8.42
C GLN A 358 -16.02 -23.65 9.14
N SER A 359 -16.33 -24.33 10.24
CA SER A 359 -17.62 -24.16 10.93
C SER A 359 -17.51 -24.13 12.46
N GLN A 360 -16.52 -23.46 13.05
CA GLN A 360 -16.58 -23.01 14.46
C GLN A 360 -15.88 -21.66 14.68
N LEU A 361 -16.50 -20.57 14.23
CA LEU A 361 -16.35 -19.22 14.79
C LEU A 361 -17.50 -18.30 14.30
N MET A 362 -18.73 -18.71 14.59
CA MET A 362 -19.86 -17.80 14.75
C MET A 362 -20.72 -18.31 15.91
N VAL A 363 -21.31 -17.37 16.65
CA VAL A 363 -22.21 -17.52 17.81
C VAL A 363 -21.55 -17.46 19.19
N THR A 364 -21.05 -16.27 19.54
CA THR A 364 -21.45 -15.64 20.81
C THR A 364 -22.04 -14.28 20.50
N GLY A 365 -23.37 -14.19 20.61
CA GLY A 365 -24.11 -12.95 20.43
C GLY A 365 -23.91 -12.00 21.61
N SER A 366 -23.59 -10.74 21.30
CA SER A 366 -23.88 -9.62 22.18
C SER A 366 -24.95 -8.76 21.53
N ARG A 367 -26.16 -8.93 22.04
CA ARG A 367 -27.40 -8.28 21.62
C ARG A 367 -27.41 -6.89 22.25
N SER A 368 -26.90 -5.87 21.55
CA SER A 368 -27.09 -4.48 21.96
C SER A 368 -28.56 -4.11 21.79
N LYS A 369 -29.23 -3.83 22.91
CA LYS A 369 -30.63 -3.41 22.97
C LYS A 369 -30.83 -2.13 22.13
N PRO A 370 -31.94 -2.01 21.38
CA PRO A 370 -32.34 -0.72 20.81
C PRO A 370 -32.78 0.19 21.95
N GLN A 371 -32.08 1.30 22.16
CA GLN A 371 -32.62 2.41 22.94
C GLN A 371 -33.81 2.99 22.17
N THR A 372 -34.98 2.79 22.74
CA THR A 372 -36.23 3.40 22.33
C THR A 372 -36.15 4.89 22.63
N PHE A 373 -36.01 5.70 21.58
CA PHE A 373 -36.14 7.14 21.65
C PHE A 373 -37.62 7.48 21.90
N LYS A 374 -37.99 7.64 23.18
CA LYS A 374 -39.30 8.11 23.60
C LYS A 374 -39.36 9.63 23.48
N GLY A 375 -40.20 10.08 22.54
CA GLY A 375 -41.00 11.30 22.52
C GLY A 375 -40.53 12.53 23.29
N TRP A 376 -40.20 13.58 22.53
CA TRP A 376 -40.46 14.96 22.91
C TRP A 376 -41.40 15.56 21.87
N ILE A 377 -42.69 15.65 22.22
CA ILE A 377 -43.72 16.39 21.53
C ILE A 377 -43.92 17.71 22.28
N ASN A 378 -43.83 18.81 21.53
CA ASN A 378 -44.49 20.11 21.65
C ASN A 378 -44.86 20.64 23.05
N ASN A 379 -44.28 21.79 23.40
CA ASN A 379 -44.98 22.85 24.13
C ASN A 379 -44.49 24.23 23.64
N THR A 380 -45.09 24.71 22.55
CA THR A 380 -45.15 26.14 22.21
C THR A 380 -46.44 26.70 22.82
N PRO A 381 -46.38 27.75 23.66
CA PRO A 381 -47.58 28.48 24.06
C PRO A 381 -48.04 29.40 22.92
N ALA A 382 -49.35 29.38 22.64
CA ALA A 382 -50.02 30.32 21.75
C ALA A 382 -50.03 31.74 22.34
N PRO A 383 -50.16 32.79 21.50
CA PRO A 383 -50.24 34.16 21.97
C PRO A 383 -51.64 34.48 22.52
N GLY A 384 -51.66 35.16 23.67
CA GLY A 384 -52.80 35.88 24.22
C GLY A 384 -52.42 37.34 24.40
#